data_AF-A0A2A5DPX3-F1
#
_entry.id   AF-A0A2A5DPX3-F1
#
_cell.length_a   1.000
_cell.length_b   1.000
_cell.length_c   1.000
_cell.angle_alpha   90.00
_cell.angle_beta   90.00
_cell.angle_gamma   90.00
#
_symmetry.space_group_name_H-M   'P 1'
#
loop_
_entity.id
_entity.type
_entity.pdbx_description
1 polymer ?
#
loop_
_entity_poly.entity_id
_entity_poly.type
_entity_poly.pdbx_seq_one_letter_code
_entity_poly.pdbx_strand_id
1 'polypeptide(L)'
;MKNKFYLVLLIFICLSNWTFSLDVKVFNENIDIAKKLLSNWHKSGDQEILEKAFLLLKNIRREIENDENQEQDHIDLKREIHMLYFWTNKSRQVNMRKRKYNLNSIKTNIDTPNTVIKKKIKLIDLTKNDPPHIRKALNECISFRQKYPTQVYSCEYMFREICFDFPKSFSAIKAKKLADKLNLKIGIYEKKEQSMIKEIKNEIFNFEKYYLNRNFEKIVKELMSKYDEEQDQYKKTIVGELITDYKYLHATMLAINELIQHKIYNPLSSSIIGFKFNGLIIGANKKGVSIKTNMGKVSIPWKKINDKQLGQLIGELSKGIDVSYKIYLSIYKLGNTAVGFDSLYRSTLNNPLVLTHIGRKYFKLIYHYKESIKEMVGNRIAKSKKLAANKDISGAISMLTKYLLEINKTKFNQEQVLRIHSVINGF
;
A
#
# COMPACT_ATOMS: atom_id res chain seq x y z
N MET A 1 -41.88 -32.53 -26.36
CA MET A 1 -41.25 -31.20 -26.54
C MET A 1 -40.53 -30.67 -25.29
N LYS A 2 -41.00 -30.91 -24.06
CA LYS A 2 -40.34 -30.42 -22.83
C LYS A 2 -38.89 -30.89 -22.63
N ASN A 3 -38.57 -32.16 -22.95
CA ASN A 3 -37.20 -32.69 -22.75
C ASN A 3 -36.13 -32.12 -23.70
N LYS A 4 -36.51 -31.66 -24.91
CA LYS A 4 -35.56 -31.00 -25.83
C LYS A 4 -35.22 -29.57 -25.39
N PHE A 5 -36.14 -28.89 -24.69
CA PHE A 5 -35.94 -27.53 -24.19
C PHE A 5 -34.93 -27.49 -23.03
N TYR A 6 -35.00 -28.46 -22.11
CA TYR A 6 -34.02 -28.59 -21.02
C TYR A 6 -32.63 -28.93 -21.53
N LEU A 7 -32.50 -29.77 -22.57
CA LEU A 7 -31.20 -30.11 -23.15
C LEU A 7 -30.54 -28.90 -23.82
N VAL A 8 -31.31 -28.08 -24.56
CA VAL A 8 -30.81 -26.85 -25.19
C VAL A 8 -30.41 -25.81 -24.14
N LEU A 9 -31.19 -25.66 -23.07
CA LEU A 9 -30.85 -24.76 -21.97
C LEU A 9 -29.57 -25.19 -21.24
N LEU A 10 -29.39 -26.50 -21.01
CA LEU A 10 -28.22 -27.07 -20.35
C LEU A 10 -26.97 -26.98 -21.23
N ILE A 11 -27.11 -27.18 -22.54
CA ILE A 11 -26.05 -26.93 -23.54
C ILE A 11 -25.70 -25.44 -23.58
N PHE A 12 -26.68 -24.53 -23.50
CA PHE A 12 -26.43 -23.09 -23.50
C PHE A 12 -25.70 -22.63 -22.23
N ILE A 13 -26.09 -23.16 -21.05
CA ILE A 13 -25.41 -22.90 -19.77
C ILE A 13 -23.99 -23.49 -19.78
N CYS A 14 -23.81 -24.68 -20.33
CA CYS A 14 -22.48 -25.29 -20.48
C CYS A 14 -21.60 -24.51 -21.46
N LEU A 15 -22.14 -24.06 -22.60
CA LEU A 15 -21.41 -23.26 -23.59
C LEU A 15 -21.06 -21.86 -23.05
N SER A 16 -21.96 -21.20 -22.33
CA SER A 16 -21.67 -19.92 -21.68
C SER A 16 -20.62 -20.05 -20.59
N ASN A 17 -20.63 -21.14 -19.83
CA ASN A 17 -19.57 -21.44 -18.85
C ASN A 17 -18.24 -21.85 -19.53
N TRP A 18 -18.29 -22.44 -20.73
CA TRP A 18 -17.09 -22.82 -21.47
C TRP A 18 -16.38 -21.62 -22.09
N THR A 19 -17.12 -20.73 -22.76
CA THR A 19 -16.58 -19.46 -23.28
C THR A 19 -16.07 -18.57 -22.14
N PHE A 20 -16.79 -18.55 -21.01
CA PHE A 20 -16.36 -17.89 -19.78
C PHE A 20 -15.02 -18.44 -19.25
N SER A 21 -14.86 -19.77 -19.22
CA SER A 21 -13.61 -20.39 -18.79
C SER A 21 -12.44 -20.11 -19.74
N LEU A 22 -12.72 -19.84 -21.02
CA LEU A 22 -11.73 -19.54 -22.04
C LEU A 22 -11.19 -18.10 -21.90
N ASP A 23 -12.03 -17.09 -21.66
CA ASP A 23 -11.56 -15.69 -21.52
C ASP A 23 -10.73 -15.46 -20.24
N VAL A 24 -11.17 -15.98 -19.09
CA VAL A 24 -10.41 -15.88 -17.84
C VAL A 24 -9.10 -16.67 -17.92
N LYS A 25 -9.09 -17.83 -18.61
CA LYS A 25 -7.86 -18.59 -18.86
C LYS A 25 -6.88 -17.81 -19.71
N VAL A 26 -7.33 -17.17 -20.79
CA VAL A 26 -6.46 -16.34 -21.65
C VAL A 26 -5.85 -15.17 -20.87
N PHE A 27 -6.63 -14.49 -20.02
CA PHE A 27 -6.08 -13.45 -19.14
C PHE A 27 -5.08 -14.02 -18.14
N ASN A 28 -5.38 -15.15 -17.50
CA ASN A 28 -4.46 -15.82 -16.58
C ASN A 28 -3.16 -16.25 -17.27
N GLU A 29 -3.23 -16.82 -18.47
CA GLU A 29 -2.08 -17.21 -19.27
C GLU A 29 -1.20 -15.99 -19.62
N ASN A 30 -1.83 -14.89 -20.06
CA ASN A 30 -1.10 -13.65 -20.37
C ASN A 30 -0.47 -13.01 -19.12
N ILE A 31 -1.15 -13.08 -17.98
CA ILE A 31 -0.60 -12.63 -16.70
C ILE A 31 0.55 -13.54 -16.26
N ASP A 32 0.44 -14.85 -16.45
CA ASP A 32 1.51 -15.80 -16.13
C ASP A 32 2.74 -15.58 -17.02
N ILE A 33 2.54 -15.24 -18.30
CA ILE A 33 3.62 -14.77 -19.18
C ILE A 33 4.25 -13.50 -18.63
N ALA A 34 3.45 -12.51 -18.21
CA ALA A 34 3.97 -11.28 -17.61
C ALA A 34 4.72 -11.55 -16.30
N LYS A 35 4.23 -12.46 -15.46
CA LYS A 35 4.88 -12.90 -14.23
C LYS A 35 6.21 -13.60 -14.52
N LYS A 36 6.27 -14.45 -15.54
CA LYS A 36 7.48 -15.12 -16.01
C LYS A 36 8.52 -14.11 -16.50
N LEU A 37 8.10 -13.10 -17.27
CA LEU A 37 8.97 -12.01 -17.69
C LEU A 37 9.51 -11.22 -16.49
N LEU A 38 8.66 -10.83 -15.55
CA LEU A 38 9.09 -10.13 -14.34
C LEU A 38 10.02 -10.96 -13.46
N SER A 39 9.80 -12.27 -13.37
CA SER A 39 10.69 -13.20 -12.67
C SER A 39 12.06 -13.31 -13.34
N ASN A 40 12.08 -13.40 -14.68
CA ASN A 40 13.32 -13.42 -15.45
C ASN A 40 14.08 -12.09 -15.30
N TRP A 41 13.38 -10.96 -15.39
CA TRP A 41 13.96 -9.64 -15.15
C TRP A 41 14.55 -9.52 -13.74
N HIS A 42 13.86 -10.03 -12.70
CA HIS A 42 14.40 -10.03 -11.35
C HIS A 42 15.75 -10.77 -11.25
N LYS A 43 15.90 -11.87 -11.99
CA LYS A 43 17.14 -12.67 -12.01
C LYS A 43 18.25 -12.02 -12.84
N SER A 44 17.91 -11.43 -13.98
CA SER A 44 18.90 -10.93 -14.95
C SER A 44 19.21 -9.44 -14.83
N GLY A 45 18.29 -8.64 -14.27
CA GLY A 45 18.33 -7.18 -14.31
C GLY A 45 18.07 -6.58 -15.70
N ASP A 46 17.73 -7.40 -16.70
CA ASP A 46 17.64 -6.99 -18.11
C ASP A 46 16.45 -6.07 -18.40
N GLN A 47 16.75 -4.83 -18.77
CA GLN A 47 15.75 -3.80 -19.00
C GLN A 47 14.83 -4.08 -20.19
N GLU A 48 15.26 -4.86 -21.19
CA GLU A 48 14.40 -5.24 -22.32
C GLU A 48 13.28 -6.18 -21.87
N ILE A 49 13.58 -7.10 -20.95
CA ILE A 49 12.59 -8.00 -20.35
C ILE A 49 11.56 -7.19 -19.54
N LEU A 50 12.01 -6.17 -18.80
CA LEU A 50 11.13 -5.27 -18.06
C LEU A 50 10.19 -4.48 -18.99
N GLU A 51 10.68 -4.01 -20.15
CA GLU A 51 9.86 -3.28 -21.11
C GLU A 51 8.85 -4.20 -21.81
N LYS A 52 9.24 -5.44 -22.13
CA LYS A 52 8.33 -6.47 -22.66
C LYS A 52 7.21 -6.77 -21.67
N ALA A 53 7.54 -6.95 -20.39
CA ALA A 53 6.54 -7.15 -19.33
C ALA A 53 5.61 -5.94 -19.19
N PHE A 54 6.14 -4.72 -19.26
CA PHE A 54 5.36 -3.49 -19.19
C PHE A 54 4.35 -3.37 -20.34
N LEU A 55 4.78 -3.62 -21.57
CA LEU A 55 3.90 -3.56 -22.74
C LEU A 55 2.80 -4.63 -22.69
N LEU A 56 3.15 -5.84 -22.28
CA LEU A 56 2.19 -6.92 -22.09
C LEU A 56 1.14 -6.56 -21.02
N LEU A 57 1.58 -6.13 -19.83
CA LEU A 57 0.66 -5.70 -18.75
C LEU A 57 -0.20 -4.49 -19.16
N LYS A 58 0.33 -3.59 -19.97
CA LYS A 58 -0.43 -2.45 -20.53
C LYS A 58 -1.54 -2.92 -21.46
N ASN A 59 -1.29 -3.95 -22.27
CA ASN A 59 -2.27 -4.51 -23.20
C ASN A 59 -3.33 -5.34 -22.47
N ILE A 60 -2.91 -6.26 -21.58
CA ILE A 60 -3.81 -7.05 -20.71
C ILE A 60 -4.74 -6.12 -19.94
N ARG A 61 -4.19 -5.04 -19.36
CA ARG A 61 -4.99 -4.04 -18.64
C ARG A 61 -6.07 -3.43 -19.52
N ARG A 62 -5.74 -3.07 -20.77
CA ARG A 62 -6.73 -2.51 -21.71
C ARG A 62 -7.80 -3.51 -22.12
N GLU A 63 -7.41 -4.77 -22.30
CA GLU A 63 -8.32 -5.85 -22.71
C GLU A 63 -9.29 -6.22 -21.58
N ILE A 64 -8.78 -6.42 -20.36
CA ILE A 64 -9.62 -6.77 -19.21
C ILE A 64 -10.56 -5.60 -18.81
N GLU A 65 -10.17 -4.37 -19.12
CA GLU A 65 -10.99 -3.18 -18.88
C GLU A 65 -12.23 -3.13 -19.80
N ASN A 66 -12.17 -3.71 -21.01
CA ASN A 66 -13.30 -3.80 -21.94
C ASN A 66 -14.28 -4.93 -21.58
N ASP A 67 -13.92 -5.80 -20.63
CA ASP A 67 -14.74 -6.92 -20.20
C ASP A 67 -15.69 -6.49 -19.06
N GLU A 68 -17.00 -6.67 -19.30
CA GLU A 68 -18.12 -6.32 -18.41
C GLU A 68 -18.40 -7.35 -17.29
N ASN A 69 -17.62 -8.43 -17.20
CA ASN A 69 -17.80 -9.47 -16.20
C ASN A 69 -17.62 -8.98 -14.74
N GLN A 70 -18.49 -9.43 -13.83
CA GLN A 70 -18.60 -8.96 -12.43
C GLN A 70 -18.21 -10.01 -11.37
N GLU A 71 -17.75 -11.19 -11.77
CA GLU A 71 -17.35 -12.22 -10.81
C GLU A 71 -16.12 -11.81 -9.96
N GLN A 72 -16.07 -12.34 -8.73
CA GLN A 72 -15.04 -12.01 -7.75
C GLN A 72 -13.62 -12.37 -8.22
N ASP A 73 -13.48 -13.48 -8.95
CA ASP A 73 -12.20 -13.90 -9.52
C ASP A 73 -11.71 -12.91 -10.59
N HIS A 74 -12.62 -12.39 -11.41
CA HIS A 74 -12.33 -11.35 -12.40
C HIS A 74 -11.93 -10.03 -11.74
N ILE A 75 -12.59 -9.68 -10.64
CA ILE A 75 -12.26 -8.51 -9.82
C ILE A 75 -10.84 -8.60 -9.27
N ASP A 76 -10.47 -9.76 -8.72
CA ASP A 76 -9.15 -9.97 -8.14
C ASP A 76 -8.07 -9.97 -9.22
N LEU A 77 -8.38 -10.52 -10.39
CA LEU A 77 -7.54 -10.46 -11.59
C LEU A 77 -7.26 -9.02 -12.02
N LYS A 78 -8.29 -8.17 -12.11
CA LYS A 78 -8.15 -6.75 -12.43
C LYS A 78 -7.23 -6.03 -11.45
N ARG A 79 -7.42 -6.26 -10.14
CA ARG A 79 -6.58 -5.66 -9.09
C ARG A 79 -5.12 -6.08 -9.26
N GLU A 80 -4.88 -7.36 -9.50
CA GLU A 80 -3.55 -7.90 -9.73
C GLU A 80 -2.86 -7.23 -10.92
N ILE A 81 -3.55 -7.12 -12.06
CA ILE A 81 -3.03 -6.44 -13.26
C ILE A 81 -2.69 -4.98 -12.96
N HIS A 82 -3.59 -4.23 -12.30
CA HIS A 82 -3.33 -2.83 -11.96
C HIS A 82 -2.10 -2.66 -11.06
N MET A 83 -1.93 -3.54 -10.07
CA MET A 83 -0.75 -3.54 -9.20
C MET A 83 0.53 -3.85 -9.98
N LEU A 84 0.53 -4.95 -10.74
CA LEU A 84 1.69 -5.38 -11.53
C LEU A 84 2.10 -4.30 -12.54
N TYR A 85 1.13 -3.73 -13.27
CA TYR A 85 1.37 -2.64 -14.21
C TYR A 85 2.02 -1.42 -13.53
N PHE A 86 1.44 -0.96 -12.42
CA PHE A 86 1.95 0.21 -11.71
C PHE A 86 3.40 0.03 -11.27
N TRP A 87 3.73 -1.12 -10.67
CA TRP A 87 5.07 -1.34 -10.14
C TRP A 87 6.11 -1.68 -11.19
N THR A 88 5.71 -2.32 -12.27
CA THR A 88 6.55 -2.46 -13.46
C THR A 88 6.90 -1.08 -14.00
N ASN A 89 5.92 -0.17 -14.11
CA ASN A 89 6.18 1.22 -14.52
C ASN A 89 7.07 1.98 -13.54
N LYS A 90 6.89 1.81 -12.22
CA LYS A 90 7.76 2.45 -11.20
C LYS A 90 9.18 1.93 -11.26
N SER A 91 9.37 0.62 -11.35
CA SER A 91 10.70 -0.02 -11.46
C SER A 91 11.43 0.49 -12.71
N ARG A 92 10.72 0.61 -13.84
CA ARG A 92 11.22 1.22 -15.06
C ARG A 92 11.71 2.66 -14.84
N GLN A 93 10.89 3.49 -14.18
CA GLN A 93 11.24 4.89 -13.92
C GLN A 93 12.44 5.05 -12.97
N VAL A 94 12.59 4.17 -11.97
CA VAL A 94 13.75 4.18 -11.06
C VAL A 94 15.02 3.78 -11.80
N ASN A 95 14.97 2.74 -12.63
CA ASN A 95 16.13 2.30 -13.42
C ASN A 95 16.56 3.31 -14.49
N MET A 96 15.61 3.98 -15.15
CA MET A 96 15.92 5.11 -16.05
C MET A 96 16.62 6.26 -15.31
N ARG A 97 16.27 6.51 -14.03
CA ARG A 97 16.93 7.53 -13.20
C ARG A 97 18.34 7.12 -12.76
N LYS A 98 18.58 5.84 -12.42
CA LYS A 98 19.95 5.34 -12.16
C LYS A 98 20.86 5.55 -13.37
N ARG A 99 20.36 5.34 -14.59
CA ARG A 99 21.11 5.65 -15.84
C ARG A 99 21.34 7.16 -16.03
N LYS A 100 20.37 8.02 -15.70
CA LYS A 100 20.53 9.49 -15.78
C LYS A 100 21.53 10.06 -14.76
N TYR A 101 21.64 9.47 -13.57
CA TYR A 101 22.62 9.90 -12.56
C TYR A 101 24.06 9.49 -12.90
N ASN A 102 24.25 8.50 -13.78
CA ASN A 102 25.57 8.15 -14.33
C ASN A 102 25.96 8.96 -15.58
N LEU A 103 25.13 9.90 -16.05
CA LEU A 103 25.34 10.54 -17.34
C LEU A 103 25.11 12.05 -17.40
N ASN A 104 24.89 12.77 -16.30
CA ASN A 104 24.83 14.22 -16.36
C ASN A 104 25.32 14.91 -15.08
N SER A 105 26.56 15.38 -15.14
CA SER A 105 26.99 16.62 -14.51
C SER A 105 26.15 17.78 -15.08
N ILE A 106 25.41 18.44 -14.19
CA ILE A 106 24.83 19.78 -14.21
C ILE A 106 24.97 20.58 -15.52
N LYS A 107 23.83 21.02 -16.07
CA LYS A 107 23.59 22.41 -16.49
C LYS A 107 22.09 22.71 -16.46
N THR A 108 21.69 23.54 -15.51
CA THR A 108 20.36 24.15 -15.40
C THR A 108 20.33 25.43 -16.20
N ASN A 109 19.29 25.63 -17.01
CA ASN A 109 18.77 26.97 -17.29
C ASN A 109 17.29 27.01 -16.92
N ILE A 110 16.97 27.99 -16.10
CA ILE A 110 15.66 28.32 -15.56
C ILE A 110 15.07 29.36 -16.50
N ASP A 111 13.80 29.20 -16.88
CA ASP A 111 12.98 30.34 -17.27
C ASP A 111 11.59 30.25 -16.63
N THR A 112 11.18 31.41 -16.11
CA THR A 112 10.00 31.69 -15.28
C THR A 112 8.78 32.16 -16.08
N PRO A 113 7.58 32.25 -15.46
CA PRO A 113 6.28 32.05 -16.10
C PRO A 113 5.48 33.34 -16.35
N ASN A 114 4.46 33.24 -17.19
CA ASN A 114 3.29 34.15 -17.29
C ASN A 114 2.11 33.28 -17.79
N THR A 115 0.84 33.40 -17.43
CA THR A 115 0.03 34.39 -16.69
C THR A 115 -1.30 33.71 -16.30
N VAL A 116 -1.99 34.24 -15.29
CA VAL A 116 -3.26 33.76 -14.72
C VAL A 116 -4.47 34.35 -15.47
N ILE A 117 -5.51 33.56 -15.79
CA ILE A 117 -6.88 34.08 -15.98
C ILE A 117 -7.93 33.13 -15.36
N LYS A 118 -8.79 33.70 -14.50
CA LYS A 118 -9.99 33.12 -13.88
C LYS A 118 -11.14 33.01 -14.89
N LYS A 119 -11.92 31.93 -14.85
CA LYS A 119 -13.38 31.94 -15.16
C LYS A 119 -14.09 30.71 -14.56
N LYS A 120 -15.22 30.96 -13.86
CA LYS A 120 -16.19 29.97 -13.37
C LYS A 120 -16.97 29.39 -14.56
N ILE A 121 -16.91 28.07 -14.81
CA ILE A 121 -17.76 27.40 -15.81
C ILE A 121 -18.26 26.03 -15.28
N LYS A 122 -19.52 25.72 -15.62
CA LYS A 122 -20.33 24.54 -15.26
C LYS A 122 -19.63 23.20 -15.51
N LEU A 123 -19.99 22.21 -14.67
CA LEU A 123 -19.27 20.97 -14.38
C LEU A 123 -19.20 19.90 -15.49
N ILE A 124 -19.69 20.16 -16.71
CA ILE A 124 -19.87 19.12 -17.76
C ILE A 124 -19.01 19.37 -19.01
N ASP A 125 -18.62 20.62 -19.32
CA ASP A 125 -17.88 20.94 -20.57
C ASP A 125 -16.34 20.88 -20.48
N LEU A 126 -15.76 20.63 -19.31
CA LEU A 126 -14.32 20.85 -19.07
C LEU A 126 -13.37 19.71 -19.49
N THR A 127 -13.86 18.64 -20.12
CA THR A 127 -12.98 17.56 -20.60
C THR A 127 -12.44 17.78 -22.01
N LYS A 128 -13.01 18.69 -22.81
CA LYS A 128 -12.66 18.85 -24.24
C LYS A 128 -11.22 19.33 -24.53
N ASN A 129 -10.54 19.97 -23.58
CA ASN A 129 -9.21 20.56 -23.80
C ASN A 129 -8.03 19.65 -23.39
N ASP A 130 -8.26 18.59 -22.62
CA ASP A 130 -7.17 17.67 -22.29
C ASP A 130 -6.88 16.70 -23.45
N PRO A 131 -5.62 16.33 -23.69
CA PRO A 131 -5.25 15.29 -24.64
C PRO A 131 -6.11 14.02 -24.49
N PRO A 132 -6.50 13.35 -25.59
CA PRO A 132 -7.40 12.20 -25.57
C PRO A 132 -6.98 11.09 -24.60
N HIS A 133 -5.67 10.86 -24.44
CA HIS A 133 -5.14 9.83 -23.54
C HIS A 133 -5.40 10.14 -22.05
N ILE A 134 -5.42 11.42 -21.64
CA ILE A 134 -5.71 11.82 -20.25
C ILE A 134 -7.21 11.67 -19.96
N ARG A 135 -8.07 12.10 -20.90
CA ARG A 135 -9.51 11.89 -20.83
C ARG A 135 -9.86 10.42 -20.70
N LYS A 136 -9.20 9.58 -21.52
CA LYS A 136 -9.41 8.13 -21.52
C LYS A 136 -9.09 7.55 -20.15
N ALA A 137 -7.93 7.89 -19.56
CA ALA A 137 -7.56 7.45 -18.23
C ALA A 137 -8.58 7.83 -17.14
N LEU A 138 -9.16 9.04 -17.21
CA LEU A 138 -10.21 9.47 -16.28
C LEU A 138 -11.51 8.68 -16.46
N ASN A 139 -11.93 8.45 -17.71
CA ASN A 139 -13.13 7.68 -17.99
C ASN A 139 -12.97 6.22 -17.54
N GLU A 140 -11.81 5.60 -17.77
CA GLU A 140 -11.46 4.27 -17.26
C GLU A 140 -11.65 4.18 -15.73
N CYS A 141 -11.17 5.17 -14.97
CA CYS A 141 -11.33 5.20 -13.52
C CYS A 141 -12.79 5.39 -13.08
N ILE A 142 -13.58 6.17 -13.81
CA ILE A 142 -15.00 6.37 -13.54
C ILE A 142 -15.78 5.07 -13.78
N SER A 143 -15.55 4.41 -14.92
CA SER A 143 -16.17 3.14 -15.27
C SER A 143 -15.81 2.05 -14.25
N PHE A 144 -14.53 1.95 -13.86
CA PHE A 144 -14.09 1.03 -12.82
C PHE A 144 -14.85 1.24 -11.50
N ARG A 145 -14.99 2.50 -11.06
CA ARG A 145 -15.72 2.82 -9.83
C ARG A 145 -17.21 2.48 -9.91
N GLN A 146 -17.86 2.75 -11.04
CA GLN A 146 -19.27 2.43 -11.24
C GLN A 146 -19.51 0.93 -11.15
N LYS A 147 -18.61 0.15 -11.74
CA LYS A 147 -18.67 -1.31 -11.76
C LYS A 147 -18.30 -1.94 -10.41
N TYR A 148 -17.40 -1.31 -9.65
CA TYR A 148 -16.87 -1.87 -8.40
C TYR A 148 -16.99 -0.89 -7.22
N PRO A 149 -18.21 -0.58 -6.75
CA PRO A 149 -18.47 0.47 -5.77
C PRO A 149 -17.86 0.21 -4.38
N THR A 150 -17.58 -1.05 -4.04
CA THR A 150 -16.95 -1.45 -2.77
C THR A 150 -15.43 -1.32 -2.78
N GLN A 151 -14.80 -1.10 -3.94
CA GLN A 151 -13.35 -0.98 -4.09
C GLN A 151 -12.83 0.42 -3.81
N VAL A 152 -13.22 0.97 -2.67
CA VAL A 152 -13.03 2.37 -2.33
C VAL A 152 -11.54 2.77 -2.29
N TYR A 153 -10.66 1.92 -1.78
CA TYR A 153 -9.20 2.18 -1.72
C TYR A 153 -8.56 2.18 -3.12
N SER A 154 -8.86 1.19 -3.95
CA SER A 154 -8.34 1.09 -5.32
C SER A 154 -8.85 2.25 -6.18
N CYS A 155 -10.14 2.59 -6.07
CA CYS A 155 -10.71 3.73 -6.78
C CYS A 155 -10.08 5.06 -6.34
N GLU A 156 -9.94 5.29 -5.02
CA GLU A 156 -9.26 6.49 -4.50
C GLU A 156 -7.87 6.61 -5.09
N TYR A 157 -7.14 5.49 -5.09
CA TYR A 157 -5.80 5.41 -5.63
C TYR A 157 -5.75 5.75 -7.12
N MET A 158 -6.60 5.13 -7.95
CA MET A 158 -6.63 5.35 -9.40
C MET A 158 -6.92 6.82 -9.76
N PHE A 159 -7.86 7.47 -9.04
CA PHE A 159 -8.10 8.89 -9.23
C PHE A 159 -6.90 9.75 -8.83
N ARG A 160 -6.21 9.43 -7.73
CA ARG A 160 -4.97 10.12 -7.35
C ARG A 160 -3.85 9.90 -8.35
N GLU A 161 -3.80 8.75 -9.01
CA GLU A 161 -2.79 8.46 -10.03
C GLU A 161 -2.92 9.41 -11.22
N ILE A 162 -4.14 9.73 -11.66
CA ILE A 162 -4.38 10.75 -12.70
C ILE A 162 -3.87 12.11 -12.24
N CYS A 163 -4.11 12.49 -10.98
CA CYS A 163 -3.59 13.74 -10.41
C CYS A 163 -2.07 13.77 -10.44
N PHE A 164 -1.45 12.62 -10.17
CA PHE A 164 -0.01 12.46 -10.12
C PHE A 164 0.63 12.50 -11.53
N ASP A 165 0.05 11.79 -12.49
CA ASP A 165 0.60 11.69 -13.85
C ASP A 165 0.37 12.96 -14.67
N PHE A 166 -0.73 13.68 -14.41
CA PHE A 166 -1.14 14.84 -15.21
C PHE A 166 -1.49 16.07 -14.35
N PRO A 167 -0.59 16.55 -13.48
CA PRO A 167 -0.91 17.49 -12.40
C PRO A 167 -1.47 18.85 -12.85
N LYS A 168 -1.25 19.24 -14.11
CA LYS A 168 -1.74 20.49 -14.71
C LYS A 168 -3.02 20.33 -15.54
N SER A 169 -3.51 19.11 -15.71
CA SER A 169 -4.69 18.81 -16.53
C SER A 169 -6.00 19.13 -15.80
N PHE A 170 -7.06 19.45 -16.57
CA PHE A 170 -8.39 19.62 -16.00
C PHE A 170 -8.95 18.31 -15.42
N SER A 171 -8.62 17.19 -16.08
CA SER A 171 -8.94 15.84 -15.66
C SER A 171 -8.32 15.49 -14.32
N ALA A 172 -7.09 15.92 -14.04
CA ALA A 172 -6.47 15.76 -12.72
C ALA A 172 -7.21 16.52 -11.62
N ILE A 173 -7.71 17.74 -11.88
CA ILE A 173 -8.51 18.49 -10.92
C ILE A 173 -9.81 17.73 -10.61
N LYS A 174 -10.46 17.16 -11.64
CA LYS A 174 -11.68 16.36 -11.46
C LYS A 174 -11.41 15.05 -10.71
N ALA A 175 -10.34 14.34 -11.07
CA ALA A 175 -9.91 13.12 -10.39
C ALA A 175 -9.63 13.38 -8.91
N LYS A 176 -8.95 14.50 -8.58
CA LYS A 176 -8.69 14.91 -7.21
C LYS A 176 -9.97 15.05 -6.39
N LYS A 177 -10.97 15.75 -6.93
CA LYS A 177 -12.28 15.92 -6.27
C LYS A 177 -12.99 14.58 -6.06
N LEU A 178 -12.86 13.64 -6.99
CA LEU A 178 -13.44 12.30 -6.86
C LEU A 178 -12.72 11.47 -5.79
N ALA A 179 -11.38 11.54 -5.75
CA ALA A 179 -10.57 10.92 -4.70
C ALA A 179 -10.91 11.49 -3.32
N ASP A 180 -11.02 12.81 -3.19
CA ASP A 180 -11.39 13.47 -1.92
C ASP A 180 -12.77 13.00 -1.42
N LYS A 181 -13.75 12.83 -2.31
CA LYS A 181 -15.07 12.27 -1.97
C LYS A 181 -15.00 10.81 -1.52
N LEU A 182 -14.16 10.00 -2.16
CA LEU A 182 -13.95 8.61 -1.76
C LEU A 182 -13.25 8.52 -0.40
N ASN A 183 -12.32 9.42 -0.11
CA ASN A 183 -11.64 9.50 1.18
C ASN A 183 -12.63 9.62 2.34
N LEU A 184 -13.65 10.47 2.21
CA LEU A 184 -14.73 10.58 3.21
C LEU A 184 -15.50 9.26 3.40
N LYS A 185 -15.76 8.52 2.31
CA LYS A 185 -16.44 7.21 2.37
C LYS A 185 -15.57 6.14 3.03
N ILE A 186 -14.26 6.15 2.76
CA ILE A 186 -13.30 5.26 3.41
C ILE A 186 -13.34 5.47 4.93
N GLY A 187 -13.34 6.72 5.40
CA GLY A 187 -13.42 7.00 6.84
C GLY A 187 -14.68 6.46 7.52
N ILE A 188 -15.84 6.48 6.84
CA ILE A 188 -17.08 5.89 7.36
C ILE A 188 -16.97 4.36 7.38
N TYR A 189 -16.47 3.77 6.30
CA TYR A 189 -16.25 2.33 6.18
C TYR A 189 -15.32 1.81 7.29
N GLU A 190 -14.19 2.46 7.51
CA GLU A 190 -13.22 2.08 8.54
C GLU A 190 -13.80 2.19 9.94
N LYS A 191 -14.62 3.20 10.24
CA LYS A 191 -15.30 3.30 11.54
C LYS A 191 -16.22 2.10 11.78
N LYS A 192 -17.00 1.70 10.76
CA LYS A 192 -17.87 0.53 10.83
C LYS A 192 -17.05 -0.75 11.01
N GLU A 193 -15.99 -0.91 10.23
CA GLU A 193 -15.06 -2.04 10.32
C GLU A 193 -14.44 -2.14 11.73
N GLN A 194 -13.99 -1.02 12.31
CA GLN A 194 -13.40 -0.99 13.65
C GLN A 194 -14.41 -1.33 14.75
N SER A 195 -15.68 -0.92 14.62
CA SER A 195 -16.73 -1.34 15.56
C SER A 195 -16.89 -2.85 15.56
N MET A 196 -17.02 -3.45 14.38
CA MET A 196 -17.18 -4.89 14.22
C MET A 196 -15.94 -5.66 14.70
N ILE A 197 -14.73 -5.16 14.41
CA ILE A 197 -13.50 -5.75 14.93
C ILE A 197 -13.50 -5.73 16.46
N LYS A 198 -13.98 -4.65 17.08
CA LYS A 198 -14.08 -4.55 18.55
C LYS A 198 -15.08 -5.57 19.11
N GLU A 199 -16.25 -5.70 18.49
CA GLU A 199 -17.25 -6.71 18.84
C GLU A 199 -16.67 -8.13 18.76
N ILE A 200 -16.07 -8.49 17.62
CA ILE A 200 -15.43 -9.81 17.41
C ILE A 200 -14.38 -10.08 18.48
N LYS A 201 -13.53 -9.09 18.82
CA LYS A 201 -12.48 -9.24 19.84
C LYS A 201 -13.05 -9.45 21.25
N ASN A 202 -14.14 -8.76 21.58
CA ASN A 202 -14.79 -8.89 22.89
C ASN A 202 -15.44 -10.27 23.08
N GLU A 203 -15.88 -10.89 21.99
CA GLU A 203 -16.44 -12.25 22.02
C GLU A 203 -15.37 -13.35 22.14
N ILE A 204 -14.08 -13.04 22.00
CA ILE A 204 -12.99 -14.01 22.13
C ILE A 204 -12.54 -14.06 23.60
N PHE A 205 -12.70 -15.22 24.23
CA PHE A 205 -12.28 -15.43 25.61
C PHE A 205 -10.77 -15.19 25.78
N ASN A 206 -10.39 -14.40 26.79
CA ASN A 206 -9.00 -14.04 27.09
C ASN A 206 -8.23 -13.35 25.95
N PHE A 207 -8.92 -12.70 25.00
CA PHE A 207 -8.28 -12.03 23.85
C PHE A 207 -7.09 -11.14 24.26
N GLU A 208 -7.30 -10.24 25.23
CA GLU A 208 -6.27 -9.29 25.66
C GLU A 208 -5.04 -10.00 26.23
N LYS A 209 -5.25 -11.03 27.06
CA LYS A 209 -4.16 -11.84 27.62
C LYS A 209 -3.37 -12.53 26.52
N TYR A 210 -4.03 -13.09 25.51
CA TYR A 210 -3.33 -13.72 24.38
C TYR A 210 -2.59 -12.69 23.54
N TYR A 211 -3.20 -11.53 23.30
CA TYR A 211 -2.61 -10.46 22.50
C TYR A 211 -1.34 -9.89 23.16
N LEU A 212 -1.39 -9.55 24.45
CA LEU A 212 -0.26 -8.98 25.18
C LEU A 212 0.91 -9.96 25.30
N ASN A 213 0.62 -11.25 25.45
CA ASN A 213 1.64 -12.30 25.46
C ASN A 213 2.07 -12.75 24.06
N ARG A 214 1.58 -12.11 23.00
CA ARG A 214 1.88 -12.42 21.58
C ARG A 214 1.53 -13.86 21.20
N ASN A 215 0.56 -14.46 21.88
CA ASN A 215 0.05 -15.80 21.60
C ASN A 215 -1.03 -15.75 20.50
N PHE A 216 -0.62 -15.31 19.32
CA PHE A 216 -1.51 -15.11 18.18
C PHE A 216 -2.11 -16.42 17.65
N GLU A 217 -1.45 -17.56 17.87
CA GLU A 217 -1.98 -18.87 17.48
C GLU A 217 -3.32 -19.17 18.16
N LYS A 218 -3.45 -18.88 19.46
CA LYS A 218 -4.72 -19.04 20.19
C LYS A 218 -5.80 -18.11 19.64
N ILE A 219 -5.47 -16.85 19.33
CA ILE A 219 -6.41 -15.91 18.72
C ILE A 219 -6.89 -16.42 17.35
N VAL A 220 -6.00 -16.99 16.53
CA VAL A 220 -6.36 -17.56 15.23
C VAL A 220 -7.35 -18.73 15.37
N LYS A 221 -7.15 -19.62 16.36
CA LYS A 221 -8.05 -20.76 16.59
C LYS A 221 -9.47 -20.30 16.93
N GLU A 222 -9.60 -19.34 17.84
CA GLU A 222 -10.89 -18.75 18.22
C GLU A 222 -11.58 -18.04 17.05
N LEU A 223 -10.81 -17.29 16.24
CA LEU A 223 -11.34 -16.62 15.06
C LEU A 223 -11.80 -17.61 13.97
N MET A 224 -11.15 -18.77 13.83
CA MET A 224 -11.58 -19.80 12.88
C MET A 224 -12.95 -20.37 13.24
N SER A 225 -13.19 -20.71 14.52
CA SER A 225 -14.52 -21.16 14.97
C SER A 225 -15.60 -20.13 14.63
N LYS A 226 -15.32 -18.86 14.91
CA LYS A 226 -16.23 -17.75 14.56
C LYS A 226 -16.44 -17.60 13.06
N TYR A 227 -15.42 -17.82 12.25
CA TYR A 227 -15.54 -17.73 10.79
C TYR A 227 -16.50 -18.78 10.23
N ASP A 228 -16.45 -19.99 10.79
CA ASP A 228 -17.28 -21.11 10.35
C ASP A 228 -18.75 -20.89 10.74
N GLU A 229 -19.00 -20.32 11.93
CA GLU A 229 -20.34 -20.02 12.46
C GLU A 229 -20.99 -18.78 11.82
N GLU A 230 -20.20 -17.80 11.37
CA GLU A 230 -20.70 -16.50 10.90
C GLU A 230 -21.47 -16.61 9.57
N GLN A 231 -22.69 -16.05 9.58
CA GLN A 231 -23.62 -16.04 8.45
C GLN A 231 -23.64 -14.68 7.72
N ASP A 232 -23.35 -13.58 8.43
CA ASP A 232 -23.26 -12.26 7.78
C ASP A 232 -21.98 -12.21 6.93
N GLN A 233 -22.15 -12.11 5.60
CA GLN A 233 -21.03 -12.15 4.65
C GLN A 233 -20.01 -11.02 4.89
N TYR A 234 -20.45 -9.86 5.36
CA TYR A 234 -19.57 -8.72 5.63
C TYR A 234 -18.73 -8.96 6.88
N LYS A 235 -19.35 -9.41 7.98
CA LYS A 235 -18.68 -9.79 9.22
C LYS A 235 -17.76 -10.99 9.02
N LYS A 236 -18.18 -12.00 8.25
CA LYS A 236 -17.35 -13.15 7.85
C LYS A 236 -16.09 -12.72 7.11
N THR A 237 -16.19 -11.74 6.21
CA THR A 237 -15.04 -11.15 5.51
C THR A 237 -14.06 -10.49 6.49
N ILE A 238 -14.56 -9.74 7.48
CA ILE A 238 -13.73 -9.11 8.52
C ILE A 238 -13.04 -10.17 9.38
N VAL A 239 -13.74 -11.22 9.80
CA VAL A 239 -13.15 -12.33 10.57
C VAL A 239 -12.03 -13.01 9.76
N GLY A 240 -12.26 -13.27 8.46
CA GLY A 240 -11.23 -13.83 7.58
C GLY A 240 -9.99 -12.93 7.43
N GLU A 241 -10.18 -11.60 7.37
CA GLU A 241 -9.07 -10.64 7.39
C GLU A 241 -8.27 -10.71 8.70
N LEU A 242 -8.96 -10.78 9.84
CA LEU A 242 -8.34 -10.89 11.16
C LEU A 242 -7.54 -12.19 11.30
N ILE A 243 -8.09 -13.34 10.88
CA ILE A 243 -7.37 -14.63 10.85
C ILE A 243 -6.05 -14.47 10.10
N THR A 244 -6.10 -13.86 8.91
CA THR A 244 -4.92 -13.65 8.07
C THR A 244 -3.90 -12.74 8.76
N ASP A 245 -4.35 -11.63 9.36
CA ASP A 245 -3.47 -10.69 10.08
C ASP A 245 -2.77 -11.37 11.26
N TYR A 246 -3.50 -12.14 12.07
CA TYR A 246 -2.93 -12.84 13.23
C TYR A 246 -2.03 -14.01 12.83
N LYS A 247 -2.30 -14.69 11.71
CA LYS A 247 -1.35 -15.67 11.12
C LYS A 247 -0.03 -15.00 10.72
N TYR A 248 -0.08 -13.80 10.12
CA TYR A 248 1.14 -13.07 9.75
C TYR A 248 1.91 -12.58 10.97
N LEU A 249 1.21 -12.08 12.00
CA LEU A 249 1.82 -11.72 13.28
C LEU A 249 2.47 -12.94 13.94
N HIS A 250 1.81 -14.10 13.94
CA HIS A 250 2.37 -15.34 14.47
C HIS A 250 3.65 -15.75 13.75
N ALA A 251 3.62 -15.82 12.41
CA ALA A 251 4.79 -16.16 11.61
C ALA A 251 5.95 -15.16 11.84
N THR A 252 5.63 -13.88 11.96
CA THR A 252 6.62 -12.84 12.26
C THR A 252 7.25 -13.05 13.65
N MET A 253 6.45 -13.38 14.68
CA MET A 253 6.98 -13.67 16.02
C MET A 253 7.94 -14.87 16.04
N LEU A 254 7.68 -15.89 15.21
CA LEU A 254 8.59 -17.04 15.06
C LEU A 254 9.93 -16.62 14.42
N ALA A 255 9.88 -15.74 13.41
CA ALA A 255 11.06 -15.28 12.69
C ALA A 255 11.95 -14.27 13.46
N ILE A 256 11.44 -13.61 14.52
CA ILE A 256 12.20 -12.55 15.22
C ILE A 256 13.57 -13.03 15.70
N ASN A 257 13.67 -14.24 16.26
CA ASN A 257 14.96 -14.71 16.77
C ASN A 257 15.98 -14.91 15.63
N GLU A 258 15.54 -15.47 14.50
CA GLU A 258 16.38 -15.63 13.30
C GLU A 258 16.87 -14.27 12.79
N LEU A 259 15.97 -13.29 12.71
CA LEU A 259 16.35 -11.92 12.31
C LEU A 259 17.36 -11.29 13.28
N ILE A 260 17.27 -11.58 14.58
CA ILE A 260 18.28 -11.13 15.56
C ILE A 260 19.62 -11.83 15.30
N GLN A 261 19.62 -13.13 15.02
CA GLN A 261 20.85 -13.86 14.71
C GLN A 261 21.53 -13.33 13.43
N HIS A 262 20.77 -12.92 12.43
CA HIS A 262 21.31 -12.24 11.23
C HIS A 262 22.00 -10.89 11.54
N LYS A 263 21.75 -10.31 12.71
CA LYS A 263 22.33 -9.04 13.17
C LYS A 263 23.43 -9.24 14.22
N ILE A 264 23.97 -10.45 14.40
CA ILE A 264 24.89 -10.74 15.52
C ILE A 264 26.14 -9.86 15.55
N TYR A 265 26.67 -9.48 14.38
CA TYR A 265 27.84 -8.60 14.24
C TYR A 265 27.51 -7.11 14.31
N ASN A 266 26.22 -6.76 14.21
CA ASN A 266 25.74 -5.39 14.36
C ASN A 266 24.41 -5.39 15.13
N PRO A 267 24.46 -5.76 16.42
CA PRO A 267 23.26 -5.98 17.21
C PRO A 267 22.54 -4.66 17.48
N LEU A 268 21.22 -4.72 17.55
CA LEU A 268 20.40 -3.54 17.78
C LEU A 268 20.44 -3.11 19.25
N SER A 269 20.47 -1.81 19.49
CA SER A 269 20.32 -1.26 20.83
C SER A 269 18.94 -1.59 21.41
N SER A 270 18.90 -1.96 22.68
CA SER A 270 17.66 -2.22 23.43
C SER A 270 16.80 -0.97 23.63
N SER A 271 17.32 0.23 23.37
CA SER A 271 16.55 1.47 23.42
C SER A 271 15.37 1.47 22.43
N ILE A 272 15.47 0.71 21.35
CA ILE A 272 14.42 0.58 20.33
C ILE A 272 13.09 0.03 20.88
N ILE A 273 13.17 -0.80 21.91
CA ILE A 273 12.03 -1.37 22.64
C ILE A 273 11.79 -0.65 23.97
N GLY A 274 12.35 0.55 24.14
CA GLY A 274 12.16 1.39 25.32
C GLY A 274 12.86 0.87 26.58
N PHE A 275 13.87 -0.01 26.44
CA PHE A 275 14.67 -0.39 27.60
C PHE A 275 15.60 0.76 27.99
N LYS A 276 15.51 1.20 29.25
CA LYS A 276 16.19 2.39 29.76
C LYS A 276 17.71 2.22 29.84
N PHE A 277 18.20 1.00 30.02
CA PHE A 277 19.63 0.74 30.18
C PHE A 277 20.29 0.46 28.83
N ASN A 278 21.57 0.83 28.73
CA ASN A 278 22.40 0.49 27.58
C ASN A 278 22.56 -1.03 27.51
N GLY A 279 22.08 -1.60 26.41
CA GLY A 279 22.14 -3.02 26.15
C GLY A 279 21.90 -3.32 24.68
N LEU A 280 22.27 -4.54 24.30
CA LEU A 280 22.17 -5.03 22.93
C LEU A 280 21.20 -6.19 22.88
N ILE A 281 20.30 -6.19 21.90
CA ILE A 281 19.36 -7.27 21.66
C ILE A 281 20.14 -8.46 21.09
N ILE A 282 20.09 -9.60 21.77
CA ILE A 282 20.89 -10.79 21.44
C ILE A 282 20.07 -12.05 21.16
N GLY A 283 18.76 -12.01 21.41
CA GLY A 283 17.88 -13.11 21.02
C GLY A 283 16.44 -12.90 21.47
N ALA A 284 15.56 -13.81 21.07
CA ALA A 284 14.15 -13.79 21.40
C ALA A 284 13.60 -15.21 21.54
N ASN A 285 12.55 -15.36 22.35
CA ASN A 285 11.82 -16.61 22.49
C ASN A 285 10.32 -16.35 22.72
N LYS A 286 9.54 -17.39 23.01
CA LYS A 286 8.09 -17.27 23.26
C LYS A 286 7.73 -16.36 24.45
N LYS A 287 8.65 -16.15 25.40
CA LYS A 287 8.40 -15.35 26.62
C LYS A 287 8.79 -13.88 26.44
N GLY A 288 9.84 -13.60 25.67
CA GLY A 288 10.35 -12.24 25.52
C GLY A 288 11.60 -12.13 24.67
N VAL A 289 12.18 -10.94 24.70
CA VAL A 289 13.46 -10.60 24.06
C VAL A 289 14.57 -10.58 25.12
N SER A 290 15.76 -11.03 24.74
CA SER A 290 16.95 -11.06 25.56
C SER A 290 17.89 -9.91 25.20
N ILE A 291 18.42 -9.25 26.22
CA ILE A 291 19.32 -8.11 26.11
C ILE A 291 20.60 -8.42 26.88
N LYS A 292 21.74 -8.19 26.26
CA LYS A 292 23.06 -8.19 26.91
C LYS A 292 23.36 -6.78 27.39
N THR A 293 23.62 -6.63 28.69
CA THR A 293 24.07 -5.38 29.32
C THR A 293 25.45 -5.61 29.96
N ASN A 294 26.04 -4.56 30.50
CA ASN A 294 27.29 -4.66 31.27
C ASN A 294 27.13 -5.49 32.55
N MET A 295 25.90 -5.64 33.06
CA MET A 295 25.59 -6.41 34.29
C MET A 295 25.17 -7.85 33.99
N GLY A 296 25.15 -8.27 32.72
CA GLY A 296 24.74 -9.61 32.30
C GLY A 296 23.54 -9.63 31.35
N LYS A 297 22.80 -10.73 31.36
CA LYS A 297 21.68 -10.96 30.43
C LYS A 297 20.35 -10.66 31.12
N VAL A 298 19.56 -9.77 30.53
CA VAL A 298 18.21 -9.41 31.00
C VAL A 298 17.19 -9.88 29.96
N SER A 299 16.03 -10.38 30.40
CA SER A 299 14.92 -10.69 29.50
C SER A 299 13.74 -9.74 29.74
N ILE A 300 13.24 -9.15 28.65
CA ILE A 300 12.03 -8.32 28.66
C ILE A 300 10.86 -9.16 28.14
N PRO A 301 9.82 -9.39 28.96
CA PRO A 301 8.61 -10.06 28.52
C PRO A 301 7.89 -9.31 27.41
N TRP A 302 7.30 -10.02 26.43
CA TRP A 302 6.58 -9.38 25.33
C TRP A 302 5.43 -8.47 25.76
N LYS A 303 4.78 -8.79 26.88
CA LYS A 303 3.71 -7.94 27.47
C LYS A 303 4.16 -6.54 27.86
N LYS A 304 5.48 -6.30 27.99
CA LYS A 304 6.05 -4.97 28.29
C LYS A 304 6.41 -4.18 27.02
N ILE A 305 6.32 -4.79 25.84
CA ILE A 305 6.67 -4.17 24.56
C ILE A 305 5.37 -3.90 23.82
N ASN A 306 5.05 -2.61 23.62
CA ASN A 306 3.84 -2.23 22.90
C ASN A 306 3.97 -2.45 21.39
N ASP A 307 2.86 -2.35 20.67
CA ASP A 307 2.82 -2.68 19.23
C ASP A 307 3.74 -1.79 18.40
N LYS A 308 3.77 -0.48 18.68
CA LYS A 308 4.64 0.46 17.96
C LYS A 308 6.12 0.13 18.15
N GLN A 309 6.53 -0.21 19.38
CA GLN A 309 7.90 -0.66 19.70
C GLN A 309 8.23 -1.98 18.99
N LEU A 310 7.30 -2.94 19.01
CA LEU A 310 7.49 -4.22 18.32
C LEU A 310 7.59 -4.03 16.80
N GLY A 311 6.74 -3.19 16.21
CA GLY A 311 6.80 -2.85 14.79
C GLY A 311 8.10 -2.16 14.41
N GLN A 312 8.61 -1.26 15.27
CA GLN A 312 9.92 -0.63 15.07
C GLN A 312 11.06 -1.64 15.15
N LEU A 313 11.04 -2.55 16.14
CA LEU A 313 12.03 -3.61 16.28
C LEU A 313 12.08 -4.50 15.03
N ILE A 314 10.93 -5.03 14.60
CA ILE A 314 10.83 -5.88 13.42
C ILE A 314 11.32 -5.12 12.17
N GLY A 315 10.94 -3.84 12.05
CA GLY A 315 11.40 -2.96 11.00
C GLY A 315 12.92 -2.87 10.92
N GLU A 316 13.59 -2.51 12.01
CA GLU A 316 15.06 -2.43 12.05
C GLU A 316 15.75 -3.77 11.84
N LEU A 317 15.21 -4.85 12.40
CA LEU A 317 15.73 -6.21 12.21
C LEU A 317 15.67 -6.62 10.73
N SER A 318 14.56 -6.31 10.04
CA SER A 318 14.37 -6.64 8.63
C SER A 318 15.18 -5.79 7.65
N LYS A 319 15.80 -4.69 8.09
CA LYS A 319 16.56 -3.80 7.19
C LYS A 319 17.74 -4.54 6.55
N GLY A 320 17.75 -4.57 5.22
CA GLY A 320 18.83 -5.19 4.44
C GLY A 320 18.78 -6.71 4.41
N ILE A 321 17.66 -7.30 4.82
CA ILE A 321 17.40 -8.74 4.74
C ILE A 321 16.22 -8.96 3.80
N ASP A 322 16.31 -9.96 2.93
CA ASP A 322 15.16 -10.38 2.13
C ASP A 322 14.19 -11.14 3.04
N VAL A 323 13.00 -10.56 3.25
CA VAL A 323 12.00 -11.08 4.18
C VAL A 323 10.66 -11.19 3.48
N SER A 324 9.85 -12.17 3.92
CA SER A 324 8.50 -12.35 3.39
C SER A 324 7.63 -11.11 3.60
N TYR A 325 6.74 -10.83 2.64
CA TYR A 325 5.72 -9.77 2.72
C TYR A 325 4.86 -9.82 4.01
N LYS A 326 4.75 -11.01 4.63
CA LYS A 326 4.07 -11.22 5.92
C LYS A 326 4.66 -10.36 7.03
N ILE A 327 5.98 -10.14 7.01
CA ILE A 327 6.68 -9.29 7.97
C ILE A 327 6.29 -7.82 7.77
N TYR A 328 6.26 -7.33 6.53
CA TYR A 328 5.84 -5.95 6.23
C TYR A 328 4.40 -5.67 6.63
N LEU A 329 3.48 -6.60 6.35
CA LEU A 329 2.09 -6.49 6.76
C LEU A 329 1.91 -6.57 8.28
N SER A 330 2.77 -7.33 8.97
CA SER A 330 2.79 -7.37 10.43
C SER A 330 3.25 -6.04 11.03
N ILE A 331 4.29 -5.39 10.46
CA ILE A 331 4.72 -4.06 10.87
C ILE A 331 3.59 -3.04 10.70
N TYR A 332 2.86 -3.08 9.58
CA TYR A 332 1.68 -2.25 9.37
C TYR A 332 0.59 -2.53 10.41
N LYS A 333 0.27 -3.82 10.67
CA LYS A 333 -0.75 -4.20 11.65
C LYS A 333 -0.42 -3.75 13.07
N LEU A 334 0.87 -3.69 13.40
CA LEU A 334 1.38 -3.18 14.68
C LEU A 334 1.38 -1.64 14.77
N GLY A 335 0.82 -0.93 13.78
CA GLY A 335 0.66 0.51 13.79
C GLY A 335 1.88 1.31 13.33
N ASN A 336 2.85 0.67 12.69
CA ASN A 336 4.01 1.36 12.11
C ASN A 336 3.92 1.40 10.57
N THR A 337 2.90 2.09 10.06
CA THR A 337 2.56 2.16 8.63
C THR A 337 3.72 2.65 7.76
N ALA A 338 4.47 3.65 8.22
CA ALA A 338 5.61 4.21 7.48
C ALA A 338 6.70 3.15 7.24
N VAL A 339 7.13 2.47 8.31
CA VAL A 339 8.17 1.44 8.20
C VAL A 339 7.69 0.23 7.41
N GLY A 340 6.42 -0.17 7.61
CA GLY A 340 5.82 -1.28 6.85
C GLY A 340 5.75 -0.98 5.36
N PHE A 341 5.29 0.23 4.98
CA PHE A 341 5.21 0.64 3.58
C PHE A 341 6.59 0.85 2.96
N ASP A 342 7.54 1.50 3.64
CA ASP A 342 8.89 1.73 3.09
C ASP A 342 9.64 0.42 2.84
N SER A 343 9.48 -0.55 3.74
CA SER A 343 10.11 -1.87 3.62
C SER A 343 9.48 -2.65 2.46
N LEU A 344 8.14 -2.64 2.37
CA LEU A 344 7.43 -3.22 1.23
C LEU A 344 7.82 -2.54 -0.08
N TYR A 345 7.90 -1.21 -0.10
CA TYR A 345 8.24 -0.42 -1.28
C TYR A 345 9.61 -0.82 -1.83
N ARG A 346 10.62 -0.94 -0.95
CA ARG A 346 11.97 -1.38 -1.34
C ARG A 346 11.97 -2.80 -1.90
N SER A 347 11.29 -3.72 -1.21
CA SER A 347 11.15 -5.12 -1.66
C SER A 347 10.46 -5.19 -3.02
N THR A 348 9.44 -4.38 -3.24
CA THR A 348 8.65 -4.34 -4.47
C THR A 348 9.40 -3.72 -5.65
N LEU A 349 10.25 -2.70 -5.40
CA LEU A 349 11.14 -2.17 -6.44
C LEU A 349 12.12 -3.21 -6.97
N ASN A 350 12.54 -4.14 -6.12
CA ASN A 350 13.39 -5.25 -6.52
C ASN A 350 12.54 -6.34 -7.18
N ASN A 351 11.40 -6.71 -6.57
CA ASN A 351 10.50 -7.76 -7.03
C ASN A 351 9.02 -7.31 -7.04
N PRO A 352 8.48 -6.85 -8.19
CA PRO A 352 7.08 -6.46 -8.34
C PRO A 352 6.07 -7.57 -8.03
N LEU A 353 6.49 -8.85 -8.14
CA LEU A 353 5.60 -10.00 -7.90
C LEU A 353 5.19 -10.11 -6.43
N VAL A 354 5.94 -9.51 -5.50
CA VAL A 354 5.62 -9.51 -4.06
C VAL A 354 4.20 -9.01 -3.78
N LEU A 355 3.67 -8.11 -4.60
CA LEU A 355 2.36 -7.52 -4.42
C LEU A 355 1.19 -8.43 -4.77
N THR A 356 1.42 -9.41 -5.64
CA THR A 356 0.40 -10.42 -6.00
C THR A 356 -0.09 -11.13 -4.74
N HIS A 357 0.83 -11.40 -3.80
CA HIS A 357 0.52 -12.01 -2.50
C HIS A 357 -0.16 -11.08 -1.49
N ILE A 358 -0.17 -9.77 -1.75
CA ILE A 358 -0.71 -8.75 -0.82
C ILE A 358 -2.13 -8.35 -1.22
N GLY A 359 -2.46 -8.40 -2.52
CA GLY A 359 -3.83 -8.19 -3.02
C GLY A 359 -4.46 -6.90 -2.50
N ARG A 360 -5.69 -7.00 -1.97
CA ARG A 360 -6.45 -5.86 -1.41
C ARG A 360 -5.71 -5.07 -0.33
N LYS A 361 -4.83 -5.73 0.45
CA LYS A 361 -4.15 -5.08 1.58
C LYS A 361 -3.17 -4.01 1.13
N TYR A 362 -2.72 -4.06 -0.12
CA TYR A 362 -1.77 -3.11 -0.68
C TYR A 362 -2.37 -1.71 -0.78
N PHE A 363 -3.54 -1.56 -1.39
CA PHE A 363 -4.17 -0.26 -1.57
C PHE A 363 -4.61 0.37 -0.23
N LYS A 364 -5.06 -0.45 0.72
CA LYS A 364 -5.33 -0.03 2.10
C LYS A 364 -4.04 0.47 2.78
N LEU A 365 -2.95 -0.30 2.70
CA LEU A 365 -1.63 0.10 3.23
C LEU A 365 -1.13 1.41 2.61
N ILE A 366 -1.19 1.55 1.28
CA ILE A 366 -0.84 2.80 0.59
C ILE A 366 -1.66 3.94 1.20
N TYR A 367 -2.99 3.80 1.23
CA TYR A 367 -3.88 4.85 1.71
C TYR A 367 -3.51 5.32 3.13
N HIS A 368 -3.29 4.40 4.07
CA HIS A 368 -2.87 4.77 5.42
C HIS A 368 -1.47 5.38 5.47
N TYR A 369 -0.55 4.94 4.60
CA TYR A 369 0.75 5.58 4.47
C TYR A 369 0.59 7.04 4.01
N LYS A 370 -0.28 7.29 3.01
CA LYS A 370 -0.59 8.65 2.55
C LYS A 370 -1.11 9.53 3.67
N GLU A 371 -2.08 9.05 4.45
CA GLU A 371 -2.64 9.80 5.58
C GLU A 371 -1.60 10.05 6.68
N SER A 372 -0.75 9.07 6.99
CA SER A 372 0.36 9.25 7.95
C SER A 372 1.34 10.36 7.51
N ILE A 373 1.70 10.39 6.22
CA ILE A 373 2.54 11.46 5.66
C ILE A 373 1.83 12.81 5.74
N LYS A 374 0.54 12.88 5.37
CA LYS A 374 -0.26 14.12 5.41
C LYS A 374 -0.41 14.68 6.82
N GLU A 375 -0.57 13.82 7.82
CA GLU A 375 -0.59 14.19 9.24
C GLU A 375 0.78 14.75 9.66
N MET A 376 1.86 14.05 9.30
CA MET A 376 3.23 14.48 9.58
C MET A 376 3.51 15.87 8.96
N VAL A 377 3.08 16.09 7.71
CA VAL A 377 3.15 17.39 7.03
C VAL A 377 2.36 18.44 7.78
N GLY A 378 1.13 18.14 8.19
CA GLY A 378 0.29 19.05 8.97
C GLY A 378 0.96 19.48 10.27
N ASN A 379 1.53 18.53 11.01
CA ASN A 379 2.25 18.77 12.25
C ASN A 379 3.50 19.65 12.06
N ARG A 380 4.25 19.44 10.97
CA ARG A 380 5.41 20.27 10.62
C ARG A 380 5.00 21.68 10.25
N ILE A 381 3.98 21.84 9.41
CA ILE A 381 3.40 23.15 9.07
C ILE A 381 2.94 23.89 10.33
N ALA A 382 2.22 23.22 11.24
CA ALA A 382 1.75 23.83 12.47
C ALA A 382 2.91 24.32 13.35
N LYS A 383 3.98 23.54 13.47
CA LYS A 383 5.20 23.93 14.20
C LYS A 383 5.90 25.13 13.54
N SER A 384 6.06 25.12 12.22
CA SER A 384 6.65 26.25 11.48
C SER A 384 5.82 27.52 11.62
N LYS A 385 4.49 27.43 11.59
CA LYS A 385 3.61 28.59 11.85
C LYS A 385 3.79 29.15 13.26
N LYS A 386 3.96 28.30 14.27
CA LYS A 386 4.27 28.75 15.65
C LYS A 386 5.63 29.46 15.73
N LEU A 387 6.65 28.95 15.04
CA LEU A 387 7.97 29.62 14.96
C LEU A 387 7.85 31.01 14.32
N ALA A 388 7.15 31.11 13.19
CA ALA A 388 6.92 32.39 12.52
C ALA A 388 6.14 33.39 13.40
N ALA A 389 5.10 32.92 14.11
CA ALA A 389 4.35 33.74 15.06
C ALA A 389 5.22 34.25 16.23
N ASN A 390 6.23 33.47 16.62
CA ASN A 390 7.23 33.85 17.63
C ASN A 390 8.41 34.66 17.04
N LYS A 391 8.23 35.25 15.85
CA LYS A 391 9.25 36.04 15.12
C LYS A 391 10.49 35.27 14.66
N ASP A 392 10.51 33.93 14.76
CA ASP A 392 11.57 33.08 14.21
C ASP A 392 11.21 32.61 12.78
N ILE A 393 11.29 33.56 11.83
CA ILE A 393 10.98 33.31 10.41
C ILE A 393 12.04 32.40 9.78
N SER A 394 13.31 32.58 10.13
CA SER A 394 14.43 31.78 9.61
C SER A 394 14.31 30.31 10.04
N GLY A 395 14.00 30.05 11.31
CA GLY A 395 13.76 28.70 11.83
C GLY A 395 12.52 28.04 11.20
N ALA A 396 11.46 28.81 10.96
CA ALA A 396 10.28 28.33 10.24
C ALA A 396 10.61 27.87 8.81
N ILE A 397 11.35 28.69 8.05
CA ILE A 397 11.80 28.38 6.68
C ILE A 397 12.74 27.17 6.68
N SER A 398 13.73 27.14 7.57
CA SER A 398 14.67 26.02 7.69
C SER A 398 13.95 24.69 7.95
N MET A 399 12.98 24.68 8.88
CA MET A 399 12.18 23.49 9.17
C MET A 399 11.39 23.01 7.96
N LEU A 400 10.73 23.91 7.23
CA LEU A 400 9.94 23.55 6.04
C LEU A 400 10.85 23.08 4.90
N THR A 401 11.99 23.72 4.67
CA THR A 401 12.96 23.34 3.64
C THR A 401 13.54 21.96 3.89
N LYS A 402 13.99 21.67 5.13
CA LYS A 402 14.48 20.34 5.50
C LYS A 402 13.42 19.26 5.25
N TYR A 403 12.17 19.58 5.58
CA TYR A 403 11.07 18.65 5.40
C TYR A 403 10.66 18.47 3.93
N LEU A 404 10.74 19.52 3.11
CA LEU A 404 10.57 19.46 1.65
C LEU A 404 11.61 18.54 1.01
N LEU A 405 12.87 18.58 1.47
CA LEU A 405 13.95 17.70 1.00
C LEU A 405 13.69 16.23 1.37
N GLU A 406 13.12 15.96 2.55
CA GLU A 406 12.69 14.62 2.95
C GLU A 406 11.54 14.09 2.07
N ILE A 407 10.59 14.96 1.76
CA ILE A 407 9.41 14.68 0.93
C ILE A 407 9.76 14.48 -0.56
N ASN A 408 10.71 15.22 -1.13
CA ASN A 408 11.07 15.13 -2.55
C ASN A 408 11.66 13.77 -2.99
N LYS A 409 11.96 12.87 -2.04
CA LYS A 409 12.50 11.53 -2.34
C LYS A 409 11.49 10.58 -2.98
N THR A 410 10.19 10.91 -3.04
CA THR A 410 9.20 10.10 -3.76
C THR A 410 8.24 10.94 -4.61
N LYS A 411 7.68 10.33 -5.66
CA LYS A 411 6.74 10.97 -6.60
C LYS A 411 5.34 11.22 -5.99
N PHE A 412 4.89 10.35 -5.09
CA PHE A 412 3.62 10.47 -4.34
C PHE A 412 3.52 11.80 -3.54
N ASN A 413 4.68 12.35 -3.17
CA ASN A 413 4.81 13.48 -2.29
C ASN A 413 4.54 14.86 -2.95
N GLN A 414 4.30 14.92 -4.27
CA GLN A 414 4.04 16.18 -4.99
C GLN A 414 2.82 16.95 -4.46
N GLU A 415 1.74 16.27 -4.06
CA GLU A 415 0.58 16.95 -3.45
C GLU A 415 0.95 17.60 -2.09
N GLN A 416 1.85 16.96 -1.32
CA GLN A 416 2.31 17.50 -0.03
C GLN A 416 3.31 18.64 -0.23
N VAL A 417 4.17 18.55 -1.26
CA VAL A 417 5.04 19.64 -1.71
C VAL A 417 4.21 20.88 -2.03
N LEU A 418 3.14 20.76 -2.82
CA LEU A 418 2.25 21.88 -3.14
C LEU A 418 1.63 22.50 -1.89
N ARG A 419 1.21 21.69 -0.91
CA ARG A 419 0.66 22.16 0.37
C ARG A 419 1.69 22.90 1.21
N ILE A 420 2.93 22.46 1.23
CA ILE A 420 4.01 23.16 1.92
C ILE A 420 4.33 24.48 1.21
N HIS A 421 4.44 24.47 -0.12
CA HIS A 421 4.68 25.67 -0.91
C HIS A 421 3.59 26.72 -0.74
N SER A 422 2.31 26.34 -0.70
CA SER A 422 1.23 27.32 -0.48
C SER A 422 1.35 28.01 0.87
N VAL A 423 1.77 27.29 1.92
CA VAL A 423 2.02 27.86 3.24
C VAL A 423 3.24 28.78 3.25
N ILE A 424 4.33 28.40 2.59
CA ILE A 424 5.53 29.25 2.46
C ILE A 424 5.18 30.55 1.74
N ASN A 425 4.38 30.46 0.68
CA ASN A 425 4.07 31.59 -0.21
C ASN A 425 2.81 32.38 0.20
N GLY A 426 2.15 32.05 1.31
CA GLY A 426 1.03 32.83 1.86
C GLY A 426 -0.30 32.78 1.09
N PHE A 427 -0.58 31.72 0.31
CA PHE A 427 -1.84 31.56 -0.45
C PHE A 427 -2.90 30.72 0.27
#